data_AF-A0A519HH28-F1
#
_entry.id   AF-A0A519HH28-F1
#
_cell.length_a   1.000
_cell.length_b   1.000
_cell.length_c   1.000
_cell.angle_alpha   90.00
_cell.angle_beta   90.00
_cell.angle_gamma   90.00
#
_symmetry.space_group_name_H-M   'P 1'
#
loop_
_entity.id
_entity.type
_entity.pdbx_description
1 polymer ?
#
loop_
_entity_poly.entity_id
_entity_poly.type
_entity_poly.pdbx_seq_one_letter_code
_entity_poly.pdbx_strand_id
1 'polypeptide(L)'
;IADTIGVGTPRKVQAAMERALKHFPLAEVSGHFHDTYGQALTNIYASMELGIHSFHASVAGLGGCPYAKGATGNVATEDVVFMLNGLGIETGIDQLVEVDAGAFISNVLGRPPVSRVARALLAKRAG
;
A
#
# COMPACT_ATOMS: atom_id res chain seq x y z
N ILE A 1 -1.54 7.78 -11.00
CA ILE A 1 -0.22 8.41 -10.77
C ILE A 1 0.65 7.44 -9.99
N ALA A 2 1.91 7.24 -10.43
CA ALA A 2 2.82 6.27 -9.82
C ALA A 2 4.07 6.95 -9.21
N ASP A 3 4.41 6.57 -7.98
CA ASP A 3 5.70 6.81 -7.34
C ASP A 3 6.52 5.51 -7.35
N THR A 4 7.19 5.28 -8.48
CA THR A 4 7.87 4.01 -8.79
C THR A 4 9.10 3.75 -7.91
N ILE A 5 9.67 4.80 -7.30
CA ILE A 5 10.89 4.68 -6.47
C ILE A 5 10.62 4.98 -4.99
N GLY A 6 9.42 5.42 -4.63
CA GLY A 6 8.98 5.62 -3.24
C GLY A 6 9.54 6.89 -2.60
N VAL A 7 9.91 7.91 -3.39
CA VAL A 7 10.52 9.16 -2.90
C VAL A 7 9.51 10.31 -2.76
N GLY A 8 8.26 10.06 -3.16
CA GLY A 8 7.15 10.98 -3.00
C GLY A 8 6.87 11.24 -1.53
N THR A 9 6.50 12.48 -1.22
CA THR A 9 6.04 12.89 0.11
C THR A 9 4.65 13.51 0.00
N PRO A 10 3.86 13.57 1.10
CA PRO A 10 2.44 13.92 1.06
C PRO A 10 2.10 15.16 0.23
N ARG A 11 2.78 16.30 0.48
CA ARG A 11 2.56 17.55 -0.27
C ARG A 11 2.93 17.44 -1.75
N LYS A 12 3.98 16.70 -2.10
CA LYS A 12 4.40 16.51 -3.50
C LYS A 12 3.39 15.64 -4.24
N VAL A 13 2.88 14.60 -3.56
CA VAL A 13 1.84 13.71 -4.10
C VAL A 13 0.54 14.49 -4.30
N GLN A 14 0.09 15.26 -3.31
CA GLN A 14 -1.10 16.11 -3.44
C GLN A 14 -0.99 17.05 -4.65
N ALA A 15 0.13 17.77 -4.78
CA ALA A 15 0.34 18.66 -5.92
C ALA A 15 0.35 17.94 -7.28
N ALA A 16 0.82 16.69 -7.34
CA ALA A 16 0.76 15.88 -8.55
C ALA A 16 -0.67 15.42 -8.86
N MET A 17 -1.41 14.99 -7.84
CA MET A 17 -2.81 14.58 -7.93
C MET A 17 -3.73 15.73 -8.35
N GLU A 18 -3.61 16.90 -7.71
CA GLU A 18 -4.35 18.11 -8.07
C GLU A 18 -4.14 18.51 -9.53
N ARG A 19 -2.93 18.35 -10.06
CA ARG A 19 -2.64 18.61 -11.48
C ARG A 19 -3.34 17.60 -12.39
N ALA A 20 -3.38 16.32 -12.03
CA ALA A 20 -4.11 15.32 -12.79
C ALA A 20 -5.62 15.60 -12.77
N LEU A 21 -6.18 15.97 -11.61
CA LEU A 21 -7.61 16.27 -11.45
C LEU A 21 -8.10 17.50 -12.23
N LYS A 22 -7.19 18.33 -12.77
CA LYS A 22 -7.54 19.39 -13.73
C LYS A 22 -7.88 18.87 -15.13
N HIS A 23 -7.49 17.63 -15.43
CA HIS A 23 -7.58 17.05 -16.76
C HIS A 23 -8.40 15.75 -16.80
N PHE A 24 -8.48 15.04 -15.67
CA PHE A 24 -9.17 13.76 -15.57
C PHE A 24 -10.23 13.79 -14.46
N PRO A 25 -11.40 13.16 -14.65
CA PRO A 25 -12.39 12.97 -13.59
C PRO A 25 -11.79 12.24 -12.39
N LEU A 26 -12.28 12.55 -11.19
CA LEU A 26 -11.83 11.93 -9.94
C LEU A 26 -11.84 10.39 -9.99
N ALA A 27 -12.90 9.82 -10.55
CA ALA A 27 -13.08 8.36 -10.67
C ALA A 27 -12.05 7.66 -11.57
N GLU A 28 -11.35 8.41 -12.42
CA GLU A 28 -10.32 7.89 -13.33
C GLU A 28 -8.89 8.05 -12.78
N VAL A 29 -8.73 8.70 -11.62
CA VAL A 29 -7.43 8.92 -10.98
C VAL A 29 -7.20 7.90 -9.87
N SER A 30 -6.09 7.16 -9.97
CA SER A 30 -5.62 6.24 -8.93
C SER A 30 -4.20 6.55 -8.45
N GLY A 31 -3.85 6.11 -7.24
CA GLY A 31 -2.49 6.19 -6.69
C GLY A 31 -1.77 4.84 -6.68
N HIS A 32 -0.52 4.80 -7.15
CA HIS A 32 0.40 3.66 -7.02
C HIS A 32 1.66 4.12 -6.31
N PHE A 33 1.86 3.73 -5.06
CA PHE A 33 2.98 4.24 -4.24
C PHE A 33 3.84 3.09 -3.74
N HIS A 34 5.14 3.18 -4.01
CA HIS A 34 6.12 2.28 -3.40
C HIS A 34 6.49 2.76 -1.99
N ASP A 35 6.76 1.81 -1.09
CA ASP A 35 7.06 2.07 0.31
C ASP A 35 8.57 2.05 0.62
N THR A 36 9.43 2.27 -0.38
CA THR A 36 10.90 2.26 -0.25
C THR A 36 11.40 3.11 0.92
N TYR A 37 10.78 4.28 1.13
CA TYR A 37 11.15 5.23 2.19
C TYR A 37 10.04 5.38 3.26
N GLY A 38 9.12 4.42 3.37
CA GLY A 38 8.06 4.44 4.39
C GLY A 38 7.03 5.55 4.19
N GLN A 39 6.85 6.04 2.95
CA GLN A 39 5.95 7.16 2.64
C GLN A 39 4.63 6.70 2.00
N ALA A 40 4.44 5.41 1.70
CA ALA A 40 3.32 5.02 0.87
C ALA A 40 1.97 5.24 1.58
N LEU A 41 1.84 4.85 2.84
CA LEU A 41 0.59 5.07 3.60
C LEU A 41 0.27 6.57 3.78
N THR A 42 1.28 7.40 4.06
CA THR A 42 1.06 8.85 4.21
C THR A 42 0.71 9.50 2.87
N ASN A 43 1.24 9.01 1.76
CA ASN A 43 0.88 9.44 0.41
C ASN A 43 -0.53 8.99 0.00
N ILE A 44 -0.97 7.79 0.39
CA ILE A 44 -2.36 7.32 0.22
C ILE A 44 -3.29 8.24 1.00
N TYR A 45 -3.04 8.42 2.29
CA TYR A 45 -3.84 9.29 3.16
C TYR A 45 -3.96 10.71 2.60
N ALA A 46 -2.85 11.32 2.19
CA ALA A 46 -2.85 12.65 1.59
C ALA A 46 -3.60 12.72 0.26
N SER A 47 -3.64 11.64 -0.52
CA SER A 47 -4.43 11.55 -1.75
C SER A 47 -5.93 11.42 -1.44
N MET A 48 -6.30 10.72 -0.36
CA MET A 48 -7.68 10.61 0.11
C MET A 48 -8.23 11.97 0.56
N GLU A 49 -7.41 12.86 1.12
CA GLU A 49 -7.81 14.24 1.44
C GLU A 49 -8.24 15.05 0.20
N LEU A 50 -7.85 14.61 -1.01
CA LEU A 50 -8.28 15.17 -2.28
C LEU A 50 -9.50 14.44 -2.89
N GLY A 51 -10.06 13.46 -2.17
CA GLY A 51 -11.19 12.63 -2.62
C GLY A 51 -10.80 11.40 -3.43
N ILE A 52 -9.51 11.12 -3.64
CA ILE A 52 -9.07 9.95 -4.41
C ILE A 52 -9.35 8.68 -3.61
N HIS A 53 -9.99 7.71 -4.26
CA HIS A 53 -10.49 6.49 -3.61
C HIS A 53 -10.03 5.19 -4.30
N SER A 54 -9.11 5.26 -5.25
CA SER A 54 -8.55 4.08 -5.94
C SER A 54 -7.04 4.02 -5.74
N PHE A 55 -6.54 2.94 -5.15
CA PHE A 55 -5.12 2.77 -4.84
C PHE A 55 -4.65 1.37 -5.20
N HIS A 56 -3.41 1.27 -5.68
CA HIS A 56 -2.76 -0.01 -5.93
C HIS A 56 -1.88 -0.39 -4.74
N ALA A 57 -1.94 -1.66 -4.36
CA ALA A 57 -1.12 -2.27 -3.32
C ALA A 57 -0.75 -3.70 -3.74
N SER A 58 0.14 -4.34 -3.00
CA SER A 58 0.53 -5.73 -3.26
C SER A 58 0.45 -6.56 -1.98
N VAL A 59 -0.18 -7.73 -2.05
CA VAL A 59 -0.30 -8.66 -0.93
C VAL A 59 1.08 -8.97 -0.34
N ALA A 60 1.20 -9.07 0.98
CA ALA A 60 2.45 -9.26 1.71
C ALA A 60 3.55 -8.23 1.42
N GLY A 61 3.23 -7.11 0.75
CA GLY A 61 4.22 -6.17 0.21
C GLY A 61 5.06 -6.78 -0.91
N LEU A 62 4.48 -7.67 -1.73
CA LEU A 62 5.16 -8.25 -2.88
C LEU A 62 5.61 -7.17 -3.87
N GLY A 63 6.75 -7.43 -4.51
CA GLY A 63 7.45 -6.46 -5.33
C GLY A 63 8.84 -6.19 -4.77
N GLY A 64 9.44 -5.10 -5.26
CA GLY A 64 10.86 -4.82 -5.04
C GLY A 64 11.71 -5.39 -6.17
N CYS A 65 12.66 -4.60 -6.63
CA CYS A 65 13.54 -5.00 -7.72
C CYS A 65 14.70 -5.81 -7.16
N PRO A 66 14.96 -7.05 -7.61
CA PRO A 66 16.14 -7.81 -7.19
C PRO A 66 17.46 -7.08 -7.49
N TYR A 67 17.43 -6.11 -8.40
CA TYR A 67 18.58 -5.26 -8.77
C TYR A 67 18.67 -3.95 -7.95
N ALA A 68 17.63 -3.53 -7.22
CA ALA A 68 17.64 -2.34 -6.36
C ALA A 68 17.75 -2.75 -4.88
N LYS A 69 18.98 -2.93 -4.41
CA LYS A 69 19.26 -3.27 -3.00
C LYS A 69 18.62 -2.25 -2.06
N GLY A 70 17.65 -2.69 -1.26
CA GLY A 70 16.98 -1.87 -0.25
C GLY A 70 15.60 -1.32 -0.63
N ALA A 71 15.12 -1.53 -1.86
CA ALA A 71 13.76 -1.16 -2.23
C ALA A 71 12.75 -2.20 -1.70
N THR A 72 11.98 -1.83 -0.68
CA THR A 72 10.85 -2.65 -0.17
C THR A 72 9.78 -2.91 -1.24
N GLY A 73 9.65 -2.01 -2.22
CA GLY A 73 8.75 -2.19 -3.37
C GLY A 73 7.37 -1.58 -3.13
N ASN A 74 6.32 -2.28 -3.53
CA ASN A 74 4.94 -1.82 -3.38
C ASN A 74 4.58 -1.66 -1.89
N VAL A 75 3.62 -0.79 -1.60
CA VAL A 75 2.93 -0.81 -0.32
C VAL A 75 2.20 -2.15 -0.12
N ALA A 76 2.25 -2.68 1.10
CA ALA A 76 1.55 -3.91 1.44
C ALA A 76 0.04 -3.66 1.53
N THR A 77 -0.75 -4.52 0.89
CA THR A 77 -2.22 -4.40 0.92
C THR A 77 -2.75 -4.48 2.36
N GLU A 78 -2.17 -5.34 3.20
CA GLU A 78 -2.63 -5.54 4.57
C GLU A 78 -2.43 -4.27 5.42
N ASP A 79 -1.34 -3.53 5.16
CA ASP A 79 -1.03 -2.29 5.86
C ASP A 79 -2.00 -1.17 5.44
N VAL A 80 -2.43 -1.16 4.17
CA VAL A 80 -3.44 -0.23 3.65
C VAL A 80 -4.82 -0.55 4.23
N VAL A 81 -5.24 -1.83 4.17
CA VAL A 81 -6.55 -2.26 4.69
C VAL A 81 -6.64 -2.02 6.19
N PHE A 82 -5.56 -2.24 6.95
CA PHE A 82 -5.53 -1.92 8.37
C PHE A 82 -5.76 -0.43 8.64
N MET A 83 -5.09 0.45 7.89
CA MET A 83 -5.30 1.89 8.00
C MET A 83 -6.75 2.28 7.66
N LEU A 84 -7.30 1.75 6.56
CA LEU A 84 -8.66 2.05 6.12
C LEU A 84 -9.71 1.55 7.11
N ASN A 85 -9.54 0.35 7.66
CA ASN A 85 -10.38 -0.18 8.74
C ASN A 85 -10.33 0.72 9.99
N GLY A 86 -9.14 1.19 10.38
CA GLY A 86 -8.96 2.12 11.50
C GLY A 86 -9.62 3.49 11.27
N LEU A 87 -9.74 3.92 10.02
CA LEU A 87 -10.46 5.12 9.60
C LEU A 87 -11.97 4.90 9.43
N GLY A 88 -12.46 3.66 9.58
CA GLY A 88 -13.87 3.32 9.37
C GLY A 88 -14.30 3.34 7.90
N ILE A 89 -13.36 3.14 6.96
CA ILE A 89 -13.60 3.16 5.52
C ILE A 89 -13.76 1.73 5.02
N GLU A 90 -14.88 1.47 4.35
CA GLU A 90 -15.18 0.15 3.79
C GLU A 90 -14.39 -0.11 2.51
N THR A 91 -13.73 -1.27 2.44
CA THR A 91 -12.99 -1.74 1.26
C THR A 91 -13.59 -2.99 0.63
N GLY A 92 -14.45 -3.71 1.37
CA GLY A 92 -14.93 -5.04 1.01
C GLY A 92 -13.89 -6.17 1.18
N ILE A 93 -12.71 -5.88 1.74
CA ILE A 93 -11.64 -6.85 1.96
C ILE A 93 -11.69 -7.39 3.39
N ASP A 94 -11.74 -8.72 3.54
CA ASP A 94 -11.54 -9.37 4.84
C ASP A 94 -10.04 -9.43 5.16
N GLN A 95 -9.63 -8.68 6.18
CA GLN A 95 -8.25 -8.57 6.63
C GLN A 95 -7.61 -9.92 7.01
N LEU A 96 -8.38 -10.84 7.61
CA LEU A 96 -7.83 -12.11 8.07
C LEU A 96 -7.61 -13.05 6.88
N VAL A 97 -8.53 -13.07 5.93
CA VAL A 97 -8.40 -13.84 4.67
C VAL A 97 -7.23 -13.31 3.83
N GLU A 98 -7.09 -11.98 3.77
CA GLU A 98 -5.99 -11.34 3.06
C GLU A 98 -4.62 -11.69 3.67
N VAL A 99 -4.50 -11.66 5.01
CA VAL A 99 -3.28 -12.06 5.73
C VAL A 99 -2.94 -13.54 5.46
N ASP A 100 -3.93 -14.41 5.36
CA ASP A 100 -3.73 -15.83 5.03
C ASP A 100 -3.19 -16.01 3.61
N ALA A 101 -3.71 -15.24 2.65
CA ALA A 101 -3.20 -15.22 1.28
C ALA A 101 -1.74 -14.73 1.23
N GLY A 102 -1.42 -13.68 1.99
CA GLY A 102 -0.06 -13.17 2.15
C GLY A 102 0.89 -14.20 2.76
N ALA A 103 0.46 -14.89 3.82
CA ALA A 103 1.23 -15.95 4.44
C ALA A 103 1.50 -17.13 3.48
N PHE A 104 0.47 -17.55 2.72
CA PHE A 104 0.61 -18.61 1.72
C PHE A 104 1.70 -18.29 0.69
N ILE A 105 1.63 -17.13 0.03
CA ILE A 105 2.61 -16.79 -1.01
C ILE A 105 4.00 -16.54 -0.43
N SER A 106 4.11 -15.97 0.77
CA SER A 106 5.38 -15.83 1.49
C SER A 106 6.05 -17.19 1.75
N ASN A 107 5.28 -18.20 2.16
CA ASN A 107 5.79 -19.55 2.36
C ASN A 107 6.27 -20.19 1.04
N VAL A 108 5.51 -20.03 -0.05
CA VAL A 108 5.91 -20.52 -1.38
C VAL A 108 7.21 -19.87 -1.86
N LEU A 109 7.39 -18.57 -1.60
CA LEU A 109 8.59 -17.83 -1.98
C LEU A 109 9.77 -18.00 -1.01
N GLY A 110 9.58 -18.69 0.11
CA GLY A 110 10.61 -18.88 1.13
C GLY A 110 11.07 -17.58 1.79
N ARG A 111 10.21 -16.54 1.84
CA ARG A 111 10.53 -15.25 2.47
C ARG A 111 9.36 -14.71 3.29
N PRO A 112 9.60 -14.11 4.46
CA PRO A 112 8.53 -13.56 5.29
C PRO A 112 7.82 -12.40 4.59
N PRO A 113 6.57 -12.09 4.97
CA PRO A 113 5.85 -10.92 4.46
C PRO A 113 6.57 -9.63 4.87
N VAL A 114 6.55 -8.63 3.99
CA VAL A 114 7.05 -7.27 4.26
C VAL A 114 6.04 -6.49 5.08
N SER A 115 4.74 -6.75 4.89
CA SER A 115 3.65 -6.16 5.66
C SER A 115 3.92 -6.19 7.16
N ARG A 116 3.81 -5.03 7.81
CA ARG A 116 3.96 -4.91 9.27
C ARG A 116 2.75 -5.50 9.97
N VAL A 117 1.56 -5.30 9.41
CA VAL A 117 0.28 -5.82 9.93
C VAL A 117 0.25 -7.34 9.87
N ALA A 118 0.57 -7.95 8.72
CA ALA A 118 0.58 -9.40 8.57
C ALA A 118 1.56 -10.04 9.56
N ARG A 119 2.77 -9.48 9.72
CA ARG A 119 3.74 -9.97 10.71
C ARG A 119 3.19 -9.93 12.14
N ALA A 120 2.56 -8.83 12.53
CA ALA A 120 1.99 -8.69 13.87
C ALA A 120 0.83 -9.67 14.11
N LEU A 121 -0.08 -9.81 13.14
CA LEU A 121 -1.24 -10.70 13.26
C LEU A 121 -0.85 -12.18 13.23
N LEU A 122 0.09 -12.58 12.38
CA LEU A 122 0.60 -13.95 12.33
C LEU A 122 1.34 -14.31 13.63
N ALA A 123 2.15 -13.40 14.17
CA ALA A 123 2.82 -13.62 15.45
C ALA A 123 1.81 -13.77 16.60
N LYS A 124 0.75 -12.95 16.61
CA LYS A 124 -0.33 -13.04 17.61
C LYS A 124 -1.10 -14.37 17.54
N ARG A 125 -1.23 -14.98 16.35
CA ARG A 125 -1.92 -16.28 16.19
C ARG A 125 -1.05 -17.47 16.62
N ALA A 126 0.27 -17.30 16.66
CA ALA A 126 1.22 -18.37 16.97
C ALA A 126 1.53 -18.48 18.48
N GLY A 127 1.23 -17.46 19.27
CA GLY A 127 1.35 -17.45 20.73
C GLY A 127 0.00 -17.66 21.41
#